data_AF-A0A2V9TN78-F1
#
_entry.id   AF-A0A2V9TN78-F1
#
_cell.length_a   1.000
_cell.length_b   1.000
_cell.length_c   1.000
_cell.angle_alpha   90.00
_cell.angle_beta   90.00
_cell.angle_gamma   90.00
#
_symmetry.space_group_name_H-M   'P 1'
#
loop_
_entity.id
_entity.type
_entity.pdbx_description
1 polymer ?
#
loop_
_entity_poly.entity_id
_entity_poly.type
_entity_poly.pdbx_seq_one_letter_code
_entity_poly.pdbx_strand_id
1 'polypeptide(L)' 'MFVLPPRSPKLNGAVERANRTHTEEFYQVTAYSLEMKKLNRELRHWEKIYNTVRPHQALGYLTPLQFLRLNSSQRKE' A
#
# COMPACT_ATOMS: atom_id res chain seq x y z
N MET A 1 -11.67 -8.65 -19.54
CA MET A 1 -11.42 -7.85 -18.31
C MET A 1 -12.23 -8.46 -17.19
N PHE A 2 -11.61 -8.94 -16.11
CA PHE A 2 -12.32 -9.52 -14.95
C PHE A 2 -12.48 -8.41 -13.91
N VAL A 3 -13.72 -8.13 -13.48
CA VAL A 3 -14.02 -7.14 -12.44
C VAL A 3 -14.48 -7.89 -11.20
N LEU A 4 -13.82 -7.64 -10.06
CA LEU A 4 -14.22 -8.26 -8.80
C LEU A 4 -15.56 -7.65 -8.35
N PRO A 5 -16.51 -8.46 -7.86
CA PRO A 5 -17.79 -7.96 -7.39
C PRO A 5 -17.60 -7.00 -6.22
N PRO A 6 -18.36 -5.87 -6.17
CA PRO A 6 -18.32 -4.96 -5.05
C PRO A 6 -18.77 -5.67 -3.77
N ARG A 7 -18.29 -5.21 -2.60
CA ARG A 7 -18.64 -5.76 -1.27
C ARG A 7 -18.37 -7.26 -1.13
N SER A 8 -17.26 -7.73 -1.71
CA SER A 8 -16.79 -9.10 -1.56
C SER A 8 -15.49 -9.14 -0.76
N PRO A 9 -15.54 -9.11 0.60
CA PRO A 9 -14.35 -9.06 1.45
C PRO A 9 -13.35 -10.19 1.18
N LYS A 10 -13.83 -11.37 0.79
CA LYS A 10 -12.97 -12.51 0.42
C LYS A 10 -12.11 -12.23 -0.81
N LEU A 11 -12.58 -11.38 -1.72
CA LEU A 11 -11.90 -11.04 -2.97
C LEU A 11 -11.17 -9.69 -2.90
N ASN A 12 -11.65 -8.77 -2.05
CA ASN A 12 -11.11 -7.41 -1.95
C ASN A 12 -10.36 -7.14 -0.64
N GLY A 13 -10.19 -8.13 0.24
CA GLY A 13 -9.65 -7.93 1.58
C GLY A 13 -8.27 -7.28 1.62
N ALA A 14 -7.41 -7.54 0.63
CA ALA A 14 -6.10 -6.88 0.52
C ALA A 14 -6.24 -5.38 0.21
N VAL A 15 -7.11 -5.01 -0.74
CA VAL A 15 -7.39 -3.62 -1.12
C VAL A 15 -8.06 -2.89 0.03
N GLU A 16 -9.07 -3.51 0.65
CA GLU A 16 -9.78 -2.98 1.80
C GLU A 16 -8.84 -2.76 2.99
N ARG A 17 -7.93 -3.71 3.28
CA ARG A 17 -6.94 -3.53 4.34
C ARG A 17 -5.96 -2.41 4.01
N ALA A 18 -5.47 -2.32 2.78
CA ALA A 18 -4.57 -1.24 2.36
C ALA A 18 -5.24 0.13 2.54
N ASN A 19 -6.49 0.29 2.11
CA ASN A 19 -7.26 1.54 2.29
C ASN A 19 -7.42 1.89 3.76
N ARG A 20 -7.76 0.91 4.60
CA ARG A 20 -7.86 1.11 6.06
C ARG A 20 -6.54 1.60 6.65
N THR A 21 -5.40 1.02 6.24
CA THR A 21 -4.09 1.47 6.71
C THR A 21 -3.77 2.91 6.32
N HIS A 22 -4.11 3.34 5.10
CA HIS A 22 -3.93 4.75 4.70
C HIS A 22 -4.77 5.69 5.58
N THR A 23 -6.02 5.31 5.86
CA THR A 23 -6.90 6.08 6.75
C THR A 23 -6.32 6.19 8.16
N GLU A 24 -5.97 5.06 8.77
CA GLU A 24 -5.51 4.97 10.15
C GLU A 24 -4.14 5.64 10.35
N GLU A 25 -3.21 5.51 9.40
CA GLU A 25 -1.81 5.93 9.59
C GLU A 25 -1.47 7.26 8.92
N PHE A 26 -2.11 7.62 7.81
CA PHE A 26 -1.85 8.90 7.13
C PHE A 26 -2.91 9.94 7.50
N TYR A 27 -4.18 9.69 7.14
CA TYR A 27 -5.23 10.70 7.25
C TYR A 27 -5.64 11.01 8.70
N GLN A 28 -5.57 10.05 9.62
CA GLN A 28 -5.96 10.28 11.02
C GLN A 28 -4.83 10.81 11.91
N VAL A 29 -3.57 10.63 11.50
CA VAL A 29 -2.41 10.89 12.36
C VAL A 29 -1.56 12.07 11.86
N THR A 30 -1.48 12.27 10.54
CA THR A 30 -0.60 13.29 9.96
C THR A 30 -1.34 14.63 9.84
N ALA A 31 -0.71 15.71 10.29
CA ALA A 31 -1.16 17.05 9.92
C ALA A 31 -0.82 17.30 8.44
N TYR A 32 -1.80 17.08 7.55
CA TYR A 32 -1.65 17.29 6.12
C TYR A 32 -2.29 18.60 5.66
N SER A 33 -1.84 19.11 4.52
CA SER A 33 -2.45 20.31 3.92
C SER A 33 -3.78 19.98 3.23
N LEU A 34 -4.78 20.87 3.35
CA LEU A 34 -5.99 20.80 2.52
C LEU A 34 -5.74 21.26 1.07
N GLU A 35 -4.59 21.88 0.79
CA GLU A 35 -4.18 22.18 -0.57
C GLU A 35 -3.78 20.90 -1.31
N MET A 36 -4.54 20.53 -2.35
CA MET A 36 -4.39 19.28 -3.09
C MET A 36 -2.97 18.98 -3.58
N LYS A 37 -2.23 20.00 -4.07
CA LYS A 37 -0.85 19.79 -4.55
C LYS A 37 0.09 19.37 -3.43
N LYS A 38 -0.05 19.97 -2.25
CA LYS A 38 0.75 19.65 -1.07
C LYS A 38 0.34 18.29 -0.49
N LEU A 39 -0.97 18.03 -0.38
CA LEU A 39 -1.50 16.73 0.05
C LEU A 39 -0.96 15.58 -0.80
N ASN A 40 -1.02 15.71 -2.14
CA ASN A 40 -0.51 14.68 -3.05
C ASN A 40 0.99 14.41 -2.87
N ARG A 41 1.78 15.43 -2.54
CA ARG A 41 3.21 15.27 -2.27
C ARG A 41 3.44 14.54 -0.95
N GLU A 42 2.72 14.90 0.09
CA GLU A 42 2.78 14.27 1.42
C GLU A 42 2.35 12.80 1.34
N LEU A 43 1.26 12.51 0.63
CA LEU A 43 0.76 11.16 0.42
C LEU A 43 1.77 10.29 -0.34
N ARG A 44 2.33 10.78 -1.45
CA ARG A 44 3.37 10.05 -2.21
C ARG A 44 4.62 9.77 -1.37
N HIS A 45 5.00 10.71 -0.50
CA HIS A 45 6.12 10.49 0.41
C HIS A 45 5.81 9.36 1.39
N TRP A 46 4.62 9.38 2.01
CA TRP A 46 4.16 8.33 2.91
C TRP A 46 4.10 6.95 2.20
N GLU A 47 3.55 6.89 0.99
CA GLU A 47 3.51 5.66 0.18
C GLU A 47 4.91 5.12 -0.13
N LYS A 48 5.89 6.01 -0.38
CA LYS A 48 7.28 5.61 -0.59
C LYS A 48 7.84 4.94 0.67
N ILE A 49 7.59 5.50 1.86
CA ILE A 49 8.02 4.90 3.13
C ILE A 49 7.33 3.54 3.33
N TYR A 50 6.02 3.46 3.15
CA TYR A 50 5.26 2.21 3.25
C TYR A 50 5.83 1.12 2.33
N ASN A 51 6.12 1.45 1.08
CA ASN A 51 6.55 0.46 0.08
C ASN A 51 8.05 0.11 0.13
N THR A 52 8.90 0.94 0.75
CA THR A 52 10.37 0.78 0.67
C THR A 52 11.07 0.66 2.01
N VAL A 53 10.42 1.02 3.11
CA VAL A 53 11.01 1.01 4.46
C VAL A 53 10.26 0.07 5.39
N ARG A 54 8.93 0.00 5.32
CA ARG A 54 8.12 -0.81 6.25
C ARG A 54 8.28 -2.31 5.99
N PRO A 55 8.72 -3.12 6.97
CA PRO A 55 8.68 -4.56 6.87
C PRO A 55 7.26 -5.09 7.08
N HIS A 56 6.85 -6.09 6.30
CA HIS A 56 5.54 -6.72 6.42
C HIS A 56 5.66 -8.17 6.85
N GLN A 57 5.05 -8.54 7.99
CA GLN A 57 5.08 -9.91 8.49
C GLN A 57 4.55 -10.92 7.47
N ALA A 58 3.47 -10.58 6.74
CA ALA A 58 2.91 -11.42 5.68
C ALA A 58 3.87 -11.64 4.49
N LEU A 59 4.91 -10.80 4.35
CA LEU A 59 5.96 -10.91 3.34
C LEU A 59 7.28 -11.42 3.93
N GLY A 60 7.25 -12.08 5.09
CA GLY A 60 8.47 -12.57 5.76
C GLY A 60 9.38 -11.44 6.25
N TYR A 61 8.78 -10.33 6.72
CA TYR A 61 9.45 -9.10 7.13
C TYR A 61 10.21 -8.36 6.01
N LEU A 62 9.94 -8.69 4.76
CA LEU A 62 10.38 -7.90 3.61
C LEU A 62 9.51 -6.66 3.42
N THR A 63 10.08 -5.64 2.78
CA THR A 63 9.29 -4.52 2.25
C THR A 63 8.58 -4.94 0.96
N PRO A 64 7.48 -4.29 0.56
CA PRO A 64 6.78 -4.62 -0.69
C PRO A 64 7.71 -4.56 -1.91
N LEU A 65 8.59 -3.57 -1.96
CA LEU A 65 9.59 -3.45 -3.02
C LEU A 65 10.59 -4.62 -3.03
N GLN A 66 11.10 -5.03 -1.87
CA GLN A 66 12.01 -6.18 -1.76
C GLN A 66 11.33 -7.47 -2.20
N PHE A 67 10.10 -7.71 -1.73
CA PHE A 67 9.30 -8.87 -2.10
C PHE A 67 9.07 -8.92 -3.62
N LEU A 68 8.71 -7.79 -4.24
CA LEU A 68 8.54 -7.72 -5.69
C LEU A 68 9.84 -8.03 -6.45
N ARG A 69 10.99 -7.50 -6.00
CA ARG A 69 12.29 -7.76 -6.64
C ARG A 69 12.67 -9.25 -6.60
N LEU A 70 12.49 -9.90 -5.44
CA LEU A 70 12.77 -11.32 -5.28
C LEU A 70 11.87 -12.18 -6.18
N ASN A 71 10.56 -11.92 -6.18
CA ASN A 71 9.60 -12.71 -6.97
C ASN A 71 9.63 -12.40 -8.47
N SER A 72 10.00 -11.19 -8.87
CA SER A 72 10.16 -10.84 -10.29
C SER A 72 11.32 -11.59 -10.96
N SER A 73 12.29 -12.04 -10.16
CA SER A 73 13.41 -12.86 -10.63
C SER A 73 13.01 -14.33 -10.82
N GLN A 74 11.97 -14.80 -10.11
CA GLN A 74 11.48 -16.18 -10.17
C GLN A 74 10.48 -16.44 -11.31
N ARG A 75 9.83 -15.40 -11.87
CA ARG A 75 8.86 -15.53 -12.96
C ARG A 75 9.47 -15.42 -14.37
N LYS A 76 10.79 -15.51 -14.50
CA LYS A 76 11.49 -15.46 -15.80
C LYS A 76 11.74 -16.83 -16.43
N GLU A 77 11.18 -17.88 -15.84
CA GLU A 77 11.02 -19.22 -16.45
C GLU A 77 9.55 -19.43 -16.85
#